data_AF-A0A7J6HEX7-F1
#
_entry.id   AF-A0A7J6HEX7-F1
#
_cell.length_a   1.000
_cell.length_b   1.000
_cell.length_c   1.000
_cell.angle_alpha   90.00
_cell.angle_beta   90.00
_cell.angle_gamma   90.00
#
_symmetry.space_group_name_H-M   'P 1'
#
loop_
_entity.id
_entity.type
_entity.pdbx_description
1 polymer ?
#
loop_
_entity_poly.entity_id
_entity_poly.type
_entity_poly.pdbx_seq_one_letter_code
_entity_poly.pdbx_strand_id
1 'polypeptide(L)'
;MSTPTKLKSFCSLAMAALFAYSASVQLNDHDWYFWLPLYSGASIVNLVSWVISSKPINHLGEAVLCLGIFLFIKVVMEDIGDGISGFWSMDLSERVIREKIGSGLVVISMILQLIASSSSTQSPQVSMKRQRNSYPRYVEYGMAFLVGFSYGLPFVFFVLQRGEMKL
;
A
#
# COMPACT_ATOMS: atom_id res chain seq x y z
N MET A 1 13.60 17.33 14.72
CA MET A 1 12.53 16.57 14.04
C MET A 1 12.51 17.07 12.60
N SER A 2 13.01 16.30 11.64
CA SER A 2 12.97 16.69 10.23
C SER A 2 11.52 16.69 9.77
N THR A 3 11.00 17.85 9.39
CA THR A 3 9.65 17.95 8.82
C THR A 3 9.59 17.10 7.55
N PRO A 4 8.72 16.08 7.49
CA PRO A 4 8.52 15.32 6.27
C PRO A 4 8.11 16.28 5.14
N THR A 5 8.58 16.02 3.92
CA THR A 5 8.14 16.78 2.74
C THR A 5 6.61 16.70 2.66
N LYS A 6 5.93 17.84 2.41
CA LYS A 6 4.45 17.88 2.36
C LYS A 6 3.88 16.80 1.44
N LEU A 7 4.59 16.48 0.36
CA LEU A 7 4.25 15.41 -0.57
C LEU A 7 4.28 14.02 0.08
N LYS A 8 5.34 13.68 0.83
CA LYS A 8 5.42 12.40 1.55
C LYS A 8 4.29 12.24 2.56
N SER A 9 4.05 13.26 3.36
CA SER A 9 2.96 13.27 4.34
C SER A 9 1.61 13.03 3.65
N PHE A 10 1.37 13.74 2.54
CA PHE A 10 0.17 13.58 1.75
C PHE A 10 0.03 12.17 1.14
N CYS A 11 1.08 11.65 0.51
CA CYS A 11 1.05 10.30 -0.09
C CYS A 11 0.82 9.21 0.97
N SER A 12 1.49 9.32 2.12
CA SER A 12 1.32 8.40 3.24
C SER A 12 -0.11 8.45 3.78
N LEU A 13 -0.67 9.65 3.94
CA LEU A 13 -2.05 9.84 4.39
C LEU A 13 -3.06 9.31 3.37
N ALA A 14 -2.83 9.54 2.08
CA ALA A 14 -3.68 9.03 1.01
C ALA A 14 -3.70 7.50 1.00
N MET A 15 -2.53 6.84 1.05
CA MET A 15 -2.47 5.38 1.16
C MET A 15 -3.13 4.86 2.45
N ALA A 16 -2.95 5.56 3.59
CA ALA A 16 -3.61 5.18 4.84
C ALA A 16 -5.14 5.25 4.74
N ALA A 17 -5.67 6.31 4.12
CA ALA A 17 -7.10 6.48 3.89
C ALA A 17 -7.65 5.41 2.93
N LEU A 18 -6.90 5.10 1.86
CA LEU A 18 -7.26 4.04 0.91
C LEU A 18 -7.34 2.67 1.61
N PHE A 19 -6.34 2.31 2.41
CA PHE A 19 -6.36 1.05 3.15
C PHE A 19 -7.43 1.01 4.23
N ALA A 20 -7.69 2.12 4.93
CA ALA A 20 -8.80 2.19 5.88
C ALA A 20 -10.15 1.97 5.18
N TYR A 21 -10.34 2.57 4.00
CA TYR A 21 -11.53 2.34 3.18
C TYR A 21 -11.62 0.87 2.74
N SER A 22 -10.55 0.28 2.21
CA SER A 22 -10.52 -1.14 1.85
C SER A 22 -10.87 -2.06 3.02
N ALA A 23 -10.34 -1.76 4.22
CA ALA A 23 -10.66 -2.50 5.44
C ALA A 23 -12.17 -2.45 5.77
N SER A 24 -12.80 -1.27 5.60
CA SER A 24 -14.22 -1.09 5.88
C SER A 24 -15.13 -1.85 4.92
N VAL A 25 -14.76 -1.93 3.63
CA VAL A 25 -15.54 -2.63 2.60
C VAL A 25 -15.42 -4.14 2.78
N GLN A 26 -14.27 -4.64 3.23
CA GLN A 26 -14.02 -6.07 3.33
C GLN A 26 -14.74 -6.74 4.52
N LEU A 27 -15.34 -5.99 5.44
CA LEU A 27 -16.12 -6.55 6.55
C LEU A 27 -17.32 -7.38 6.09
N ASN A 28 -17.76 -7.20 4.85
CA ASN A 28 -18.90 -7.92 4.27
C ASN A 28 -18.52 -9.23 3.55
N ASP A 29 -17.22 -9.52 3.41
CA ASP A 29 -16.73 -10.72 2.71
C ASP A 29 -16.47 -11.87 3.68
N HIS A 30 -16.56 -13.12 3.17
CA HIS A 30 -16.36 -14.30 4.01
C HIS A 30 -14.97 -14.34 4.66
N ASP A 31 -13.93 -13.90 3.93
CA ASP A 31 -12.53 -13.93 4.38
C ASP A 31 -12.07 -12.67 5.12
N TRP A 32 -13.01 -11.85 5.60
CA TRP A 32 -12.75 -10.57 6.25
C TRP A 32 -11.69 -10.65 7.37
N TYR A 33 -11.60 -11.79 8.05
CA TYR A 33 -10.69 -12.03 9.17
C TYR A 33 -9.21 -11.95 8.79
N PHE A 34 -8.83 -12.22 7.55
CA PHE A 34 -7.44 -12.05 7.07
C PHE A 34 -7.20 -10.67 6.45
N TRP A 35 -8.19 -10.16 5.72
CA TRP A 35 -8.07 -8.91 5.01
C TRP A 35 -8.18 -7.68 5.91
N LEU A 36 -9.02 -7.73 6.95
CA LEU A 36 -9.20 -6.63 7.89
C LEU A 36 -7.89 -6.34 8.65
N PRO A 37 -7.18 -7.32 9.26
CA PRO A 37 -5.87 -7.08 9.85
C PRO A 37 -4.82 -6.57 8.86
N LEU A 38 -4.84 -7.08 7.62
CA LEU A 38 -3.91 -6.63 6.57
C LEU A 38 -4.08 -5.14 6.28
N TYR A 39 -5.29 -4.72 5.91
CA TYR A 39 -5.55 -3.34 5.50
C TYR A 39 -5.51 -2.36 6.68
N SER A 40 -6.01 -2.76 7.85
CA SER A 40 -5.92 -1.91 9.06
C SER A 40 -4.47 -1.73 9.51
N GLY A 41 -3.67 -2.80 9.52
CA GLY A 41 -2.24 -2.73 9.83
C GLY A 41 -1.49 -1.85 8.83
N ALA A 42 -1.75 -2.02 7.52
CA ALA A 42 -1.17 -1.17 6.48
C ALA A 42 -1.56 0.31 6.63
N SER A 43 -2.81 0.59 7.03
CA SER A 43 -3.28 1.94 7.30
C SER A 43 -2.55 2.56 8.49
N ILE A 44 -2.42 1.83 9.61
CA ILE A 44 -1.69 2.29 10.80
C ILE A 44 -0.22 2.57 10.46
N VAL A 45 0.45 1.67 9.74
CA VAL A 45 1.85 1.87 9.35
C VAL A 45 1.96 3.12 8.48
N ASN A 46 1.11 3.32 7.46
CA ASN A 46 1.16 4.53 6.64
C ASN A 46 0.79 5.81 7.41
N LEU A 47 -0.07 5.73 8.42
CA LEU A 47 -0.46 6.89 9.23
C LEU A 47 0.61 7.28 10.24
N VAL A 48 1.36 6.32 10.79
CA VAL A 48 2.24 6.56 11.94
C VAL A 48 3.71 6.63 11.53
N SER A 49 4.12 5.99 10.42
CA SER A 49 5.53 5.93 9.98
C SER A 49 6.17 7.29 9.70
N TRP A 50 5.37 8.33 9.43
CA TRP A 50 5.86 9.70 9.24
C TRP A 50 5.94 10.50 10.55
N VAL A 51 5.18 10.12 11.59
CA VAL A 51 5.14 10.81 12.90
C VAL A 51 6.12 10.19 13.89
N ILE A 52 6.16 8.85 13.93
CA ILE A 52 6.93 8.08 14.91
C ILE A 52 7.67 6.97 14.14
N SER A 53 8.99 7.08 14.04
CA SER A 53 9.83 5.96 13.64
C SER A 53 10.22 5.20 14.91
N SER A 54 9.60 4.04 15.14
CA SER A 54 9.87 3.24 16.33
C SER A 54 9.93 1.75 15.97
N LYS A 55 10.70 1.00 16.77
CA LYS A 55 10.84 -0.47 16.65
C LYS A 55 9.50 -1.21 16.52
N PRO A 56 8.45 -0.93 17.32
CA PRO A 56 7.17 -1.63 17.18
C PRO A 56 6.46 -1.35 15.85
N ILE A 57 6.59 -0.16 15.28
CA ILE A 57 5.98 0.18 13.98
C ILE A 57 6.70 -0.55 12.84
N ASN A 58 8.02 -0.69 12.93
CA ASN A 58 8.79 -1.47 11.95
C ASN A 58 8.42 -2.95 12.02
N HIS A 59 8.31 -3.54 13.22
CA HIS A 59 7.86 -4.92 13.37
C HIS A 59 6.42 -5.12 12.91
N LEU A 60 5.54 -4.15 13.16
CA LEU A 60 4.19 -4.17 12.61
C LEU A 60 4.23 -4.12 11.08
N GLY A 61 5.07 -3.28 10.48
CA GLY A 61 5.28 -3.22 9.04
C GLY A 61 5.80 -4.53 8.44
N GLU A 62 6.74 -5.19 9.11
CA GLU A 62 7.24 -6.52 8.72
C GLU A 62 6.16 -7.60 8.81
N ALA A 63 5.36 -7.59 9.89
CA ALA A 63 4.25 -8.52 10.07
C ALA A 63 3.16 -8.31 9.00
N VAL A 64 2.79 -7.05 8.73
CA VAL A 64 1.83 -6.70 7.67
C VAL A 64 2.37 -7.04 6.30
N LEU A 65 3.68 -6.86 6.05
CA LEU A 65 4.32 -7.27 4.81
C LEU A 65 4.25 -8.79 4.62
N CYS A 66 4.58 -9.55 5.67
CA CYS A 66 4.51 -11.01 5.65
C CYS A 66 3.08 -11.50 5.37
N LEU A 67 2.10 -10.93 6.07
CA LEU A 67 0.68 -11.21 5.86
C LEU A 67 0.24 -10.84 4.43
N GLY A 68 0.72 -9.71 3.91
CA GLY A 68 0.42 -9.24 2.56
C GLY A 68 0.96 -10.17 1.49
N ILE A 69 2.20 -10.65 1.65
CA ILE A 69 2.80 -11.65 0.75
C ILE A 69 2.03 -12.97 0.82
N PHE A 70 1.68 -13.43 2.02
CA PHE A 70 0.91 -14.65 2.21
C PHE A 70 -0.45 -14.58 1.50
N LEU A 71 -1.19 -13.48 1.67
CA LEU A 71 -2.49 -13.29 1.03
C LEU A 71 -2.37 -13.08 -0.48
N PHE A 72 -1.31 -12.41 -0.95
CA PHE A 72 -1.05 -12.29 -2.38
C PHE A 72 -0.86 -13.68 -3.02
N ILE A 73 -0.06 -14.55 -2.40
CA ILE A 73 0.13 -15.93 -2.88
C ILE A 73 -1.19 -16.71 -2.83
N LYS A 74 -1.98 -16.58 -1.76
CA LYS A 74 -3.29 -17.22 -1.63
C LYS A 74 -4.20 -16.86 -2.81
N VAL A 75 -4.34 -15.56 -3.10
CA VAL A 75 -5.18 -15.08 -4.20
C VAL A 75 -4.63 -15.52 -5.56
N VAL A 76 -3.31 -15.56 -5.75
CA VAL A 76 -2.70 -16.10 -6.99
C VAL A 76 -3.01 -17.58 -7.17
N MET A 77 -3.06 -18.36 -6.09
CA MET A 77 -3.43 -19.78 -6.17
C MET A 77 -4.92 -19.97 -6.50
N GLU A 78 -5.79 -19.12 -5.97
CA GLU A 78 -7.23 -19.10 -6.33
C GLU A 78 -7.42 -18.74 -7.81
N ASP A 79 -6.71 -17.72 -8.30
CA ASP A 79 -6.68 -17.29 -9.73
C ASP A 79 -6.27 -18.44 -10.67
N ILE A 80 -5.32 -19.28 -10.25
CA ILE A 80 -4.87 -20.46 -11.02
C ILE A 80 -5.91 -21.59 -10.94
N GLY A 81 -6.50 -21.81 -9.77
CA GLY A 81 -7.43 -22.92 -9.50
C GLY A 81 -8.78 -22.78 -10.19
N ASP A 82 -9.30 -21.55 -10.33
CA ASP A 82 -10.60 -21.28 -10.95
C ASP A 82 -10.59 -21.41 -12.48
N GLY A 83 -9.41 -21.60 -13.10
CA GLY A 83 -9.29 -21.95 -14.51
C GLY A 83 -9.91 -20.91 -15.45
N ILE A 84 -9.09 -19.96 -15.92
CA ILE A 84 -9.42 -18.98 -16.97
C ILE A 84 -10.25 -17.77 -16.49
N SER A 85 -9.60 -16.89 -15.73
CA SER A 85 -9.59 -15.47 -16.09
C SER A 85 -8.11 -15.08 -16.15
N GLY A 86 -7.63 -14.63 -17.31
CA GLY A 86 -6.20 -14.63 -17.62
C GLY A 86 -5.36 -13.94 -16.54
N PHE A 87 -4.11 -14.38 -16.34
CA PHE A 87 -3.13 -13.77 -15.42
C PHE A 87 -2.96 -12.24 -15.60
N TRP A 88 -3.45 -11.73 -16.74
CA TRP A 88 -3.43 -10.35 -17.21
C TRP A 88 -4.82 -9.67 -17.32
N SER A 89 -5.91 -10.39 -17.07
CA SER A 89 -7.25 -9.80 -16.98
C SER A 89 -7.28 -8.89 -15.74
N MET A 90 -7.63 -7.63 -15.93
CA MET A 90 -7.72 -6.61 -14.87
C MET A 90 -9.17 -6.17 -14.68
N ASP A 91 -10.13 -7.09 -14.75
CA ASP A 91 -11.51 -6.78 -14.42
C ASP A 91 -11.68 -6.62 -12.89
N LEU A 92 -11.75 -5.37 -12.43
CA LEU A 92 -11.94 -5.05 -11.02
C LEU A 92 -13.30 -5.50 -10.46
N SER A 93 -14.23 -5.90 -11.33
CA SER A 93 -15.51 -6.50 -10.94
C SER A 93 -15.31 -7.87 -10.30
N GLU A 94 -14.26 -8.59 -10.70
CA GLU A 94 -13.91 -9.87 -10.11
C GLU A 94 -13.25 -9.67 -8.74
N ARG A 95 -13.70 -10.46 -7.76
CA ARG A 95 -13.20 -10.41 -6.39
C ARG A 95 -11.70 -10.74 -6.33
N VAL A 96 -11.27 -11.78 -7.04
CA VAL A 96 -9.88 -12.27 -7.06
C VAL A 96 -8.91 -11.20 -7.57
N ILE A 97 -9.28 -10.49 -8.63
CA ILE A 97 -8.46 -9.40 -9.20
C ILE A 97 -8.35 -8.23 -8.23
N ARG A 98 -9.45 -7.83 -7.59
CA ARG A 98 -9.44 -6.75 -6.58
C ARG A 98 -8.57 -7.11 -5.38
N GLU A 99 -8.66 -8.34 -4.89
CA GLU A 99 -7.87 -8.85 -3.76
C GLU A 99 -6.37 -8.95 -4.13
N LYS A 100 -6.04 -9.36 -5.36
CA LYS A 100 -4.67 -9.42 -5.91
C LYS A 100 -4.04 -8.04 -6.01
N ILE A 101 -4.77 -7.08 -6.55
CA ILE A 101 -4.31 -5.68 -6.66
C ILE A 101 -4.19 -5.07 -5.26
N GLY A 102 -5.18 -5.25 -4.39
CA GLY A 102 -5.18 -4.70 -3.03
C GLY A 102 -4.03 -5.22 -2.17
N SER A 103 -3.81 -6.55 -2.15
CA SER A 103 -2.67 -7.15 -1.45
C SER A 103 -1.32 -6.72 -2.05
N GLY A 104 -1.20 -6.64 -3.38
CA GLY A 104 -0.01 -6.14 -4.05
C GLY A 104 0.33 -4.69 -3.67
N LEU A 105 -0.68 -3.81 -3.60
CA LEU A 105 -0.52 -2.43 -3.15
C LEU A 105 -0.03 -2.34 -1.70
N VAL A 106 -0.55 -3.18 -0.81
CA VAL A 106 -0.07 -3.26 0.58
C VAL A 106 1.39 -3.67 0.63
N VAL A 107 1.78 -4.72 -0.09
CA VAL A 107 3.18 -5.21 -0.14
C VAL A 107 4.14 -4.10 -0.60
N ILE A 108 3.84 -3.44 -1.72
CA ILE A 108 4.70 -2.36 -2.26
C ILE A 108 4.75 -1.18 -1.28
N SER A 109 3.62 -0.81 -0.68
CA SER A 109 3.55 0.25 0.34
C SER A 109 4.44 -0.06 1.55
N MET A 110 4.35 -1.28 2.10
CA MET A 110 5.14 -1.68 3.26
C MET A 110 6.64 -1.73 2.95
N ILE A 111 7.03 -2.23 1.78
CA ILE A 111 8.44 -2.23 1.34
C ILE A 111 8.98 -0.79 1.30
N LEU A 112 8.24 0.15 0.69
CA LEU A 112 8.64 1.56 0.63
C LEU A 112 8.77 2.19 2.03
N GLN A 113 7.83 1.89 2.94
CA GLN A 113 7.86 2.39 4.32
C GLN A 113 9.01 1.80 5.14
N LEU A 114 9.31 0.51 4.99
CA LEU A 114 10.43 -0.15 5.68
C LEU A 114 11.80 0.33 5.16
N ILE A 115 11.94 0.54 3.86
CA ILE A 115 13.15 1.16 3.28
C ILE A 115 13.32 2.59 3.81
N ALA A 116 12.23 3.36 3.86
CA ALA A 116 12.23 4.71 4.41
C ALA A 116 12.66 4.72 5.89
N SER A 117 12.16 3.79 6.69
CA SER A 117 12.50 3.66 8.11
C SER A 117 13.96 3.23 8.32
N SER A 118 14.45 2.28 7.54
CA SER A 118 15.83 1.79 7.60
C SER A 118 16.83 2.90 7.27
N SER A 119 16.53 3.73 6.26
CA SER A 119 17.37 4.89 5.90
C SER A 119 17.40 5.99 6.96
N SER A 120 16.41 6.05 7.86
CA SER A 120 16.33 7.04 8.94
C SER A 120 17.16 6.67 10.19
N THR A 121 17.51 5.40 10.35
CA THR A 121 18.16 4.85 11.56
C THR A 121 19.69 5.03 11.55
N GLN A 122 20.29 5.44 10.44
CA GLN A 122 21.74 5.41 10.22
C GLN A 122 22.52 6.69 10.61
N SER A 123 22.03 7.54 11.53
CA SER A 123 22.86 8.63 12.05
C SER A 123 22.59 9.00 13.52
N PRO A 124 23.44 8.57 14.47
CA PRO A 124 23.73 9.34 15.66
C PRO A 124 24.87 10.33 15.32
N GLN A 125 24.60 11.63 15.49
CA GLN A 125 25.59 12.72 15.52
C GLN A 125 26.47 12.92 14.27
N VAL A 126 26.30 14.07 13.60
CA VAL A 126 27.37 15.01 13.17
C VAL A 126 26.81 15.92 12.07
N SER A 127 26.90 17.23 12.34
CA SER A 127 26.83 18.35 11.39
C SER A 127 25.46 18.79 10.84
N MET A 128 24.88 19.76 11.55
CA MET A 128 24.06 20.84 10.98
C MET A 128 24.80 21.48 9.79
N LYS A 129 24.42 21.16 8.53
CA LYS A 129 24.41 22.07 7.35
C LYS A 129 24.17 21.37 6.01
N ARG A 130 24.18 20.03 5.94
CA ARG A 130 24.07 19.29 4.66
C ARG A 130 22.88 18.32 4.60
N GLN A 131 21.84 18.58 5.37
CA GLN A 131 20.78 17.61 5.68
C GLN A 131 19.56 17.67 4.74
N ARG A 132 19.75 18.12 3.49
CA ARG A 132 18.67 18.22 2.48
C ARG A 132 18.54 16.96 1.61
N ASN A 133 19.51 16.04 1.64
CA ASN A 133 19.76 15.19 0.46
C ASN A 133 20.02 13.70 0.71
N SER A 134 19.44 13.09 1.75
CA SER A 134 19.55 11.62 1.88
C SER A 134 18.23 10.97 2.29
N TYR A 135 17.14 11.49 1.75
CA TYR A 135 15.96 10.65 1.55
C TYR A 135 16.05 10.12 0.10
N PRO A 136 16.08 8.80 -0.11
CA PRO A 136 16.23 8.25 -1.45
C PRO A 136 15.09 8.74 -2.35
N ARG A 137 15.41 9.53 -3.38
CA ARG A 137 14.43 10.04 -4.34
C ARG A 137 13.51 8.96 -4.89
N TYR A 138 14.02 7.74 -5.05
CA TYR A 138 13.24 6.60 -5.52
C TYR A 138 12.05 6.25 -4.60
N VAL A 139 12.15 6.50 -3.29
CA VAL A 139 11.06 6.25 -2.34
C VAL A 139 9.96 7.31 -2.47
N GLU A 140 10.31 8.58 -2.67
CA GLU A 140 9.32 9.64 -2.91
C GLU A 140 8.58 9.43 -4.23
N TYR A 141 9.32 9.14 -5.31
CA TYR A 141 8.71 8.81 -6.59
C TYR A 141 7.89 7.51 -6.51
N GLY A 142 8.38 6.50 -5.80
CA GLY A 142 7.68 5.24 -5.58
C GLY A 142 6.36 5.43 -4.84
N MET A 143 6.33 6.22 -3.77
CA MET A 143 5.09 6.54 -3.06
C MET A 143 4.12 7.37 -3.90
N ALA A 144 4.62 8.37 -4.64
CA ALA A 144 3.77 9.17 -5.52
C ALA A 144 3.16 8.34 -6.66
N PHE A 145 3.97 7.48 -7.28
CA PHE A 145 3.52 6.53 -8.29
C PHE A 145 2.49 5.56 -7.73
N LEU A 146 2.75 5.01 -6.53
CA LEU A 146 1.84 4.08 -5.87
C LEU A 146 0.47 4.72 -5.61
N VAL A 147 0.42 5.95 -5.10
CA VAL A 147 -0.82 6.70 -4.92
C VAL A 147 -1.50 6.94 -6.27
N GLY A 148 -0.77 7.43 -7.27
CA GLY A 148 -1.31 7.67 -8.60
C GLY A 148 -1.95 6.42 -9.22
N PHE A 149 -1.28 5.27 -9.09
CA PHE A 149 -1.80 3.99 -9.57
C PHE A 149 -3.00 3.51 -8.76
N SER A 150 -2.94 3.59 -7.42
CA SER A 150 -4.00 3.08 -6.53
C SER A 150 -5.33 3.82 -6.70
N TYR A 151 -5.29 5.13 -6.95
CA TYR A 151 -6.49 5.93 -7.20
C TYR A 151 -6.85 6.01 -8.70
N GLY A 152 -5.86 5.97 -9.58
CA GLY A 152 -6.04 6.07 -11.02
C GLY A 152 -6.67 4.83 -11.64
N LEU A 153 -6.32 3.63 -11.15
CA LEU A 153 -6.83 2.38 -11.70
C LEU A 153 -8.35 2.20 -11.50
N PRO A 154 -8.92 2.46 -10.30
CA PRO A 154 -10.37 2.56 -10.13
C PRO A 154 -10.98 3.68 -10.97
N PHE A 155 -10.35 4.85 -11.05
CA PHE A 155 -10.87 5.97 -11.83
C PHE A 155 -11.04 5.60 -13.31
N VAL A 156 -10.01 5.00 -13.93
CA VAL A 156 -10.05 4.54 -15.32
C VAL A 156 -11.15 3.51 -15.52
N PHE A 157 -11.25 2.50 -14.65
CA PHE A 157 -12.24 1.43 -14.78
C PHE A 157 -13.68 1.95 -14.63
N PHE A 158 -13.94 2.78 -13.60
CA PHE A 158 -15.29 3.28 -13.32
C PHE A 158 -15.73 4.42 -14.24
N VAL A 159 -14.82 5.28 -14.69
CA VAL A 159 -15.17 6.44 -15.52
C VAL A 159 -15.13 6.11 -17.00
N LEU A 160 -14.11 5.38 -17.47
CA LEU A 160 -13.94 5.09 -18.90
C LEU A 160 -14.68 3.83 -19.31
N GLN A 161 -14.52 2.71 -18.59
CA GLN A 161 -15.13 1.44 -18.99
C GLN A 161 -16.63 1.34 -18.66
N ARG A 162 -17.07 1.85 -17.50
CA ARG A 162 -18.51 1.91 -17.17
C ARG A 162 -19.28 3.04 -17.85
N GLY A 163 -18.58 4.05 -18.38
CA GLY A 163 -19.16 5.09 -19.22
C GLY A 163 -19.62 4.57 -20.58
N GLU A 164 -18.87 3.62 -21.16
CA GLU A 164 -19.22 2.99 -22.44
C GLU A 164 -20.35 1.95 -22.33
N MET A 165 -20.59 1.37 -21.15
CA MET A 165 -21.72 0.46 -20.92
C MET A 165 -23.07 1.17 -20.70
N LYS A 166 -23.13 2.50 -20.82
CA LYS A 166 -24.35 3.32 -20.66
C LYS A 166 -24.74 4.11 -21.91
N LEU A 167 -24.27 3.73 -23.09
CA LEU A 167 -24.68 4.28 -24.38
C LEU A 167 -25.47 3.26 -25.20
#